data_AF-A0A6P1HNZ5-F1
#
_entry.id   AF-A0A6P1HNZ5-F1
#
_cell.length_a   1.000
_cell.length_b   1.000
_cell.length_c   1.000
_cell.angle_alpha   90.00
_cell.angle_beta   90.00
_cell.angle_gamma   90.00
#
_symmetry.space_group_name_H-M   'P 1'
#
loop_
_entity.id
_entity.type
_entity.pdbx_description
1 polymer ?
#
loop_
_entity_poly.entity_id
_entity_poly.type
_entity_poly.pdbx_seq_one_letter_code
_entity_poly.pdbx_strand_id
1 'polypeptide(L)'
;MKKSKAEKKRDREILDLYHKKVTEEALEPLWNYFEQWKAGDYPYYELTERIHEFHKENQEIYKTFQYLQRERLIFKAKKEMDMFNDADLQKEIYKRWLELD
;
A
#
# COMPACT_ATOMS: atom_id res chain seq x y z
N MET A 1 -1.98 26.18 5.61
CA MET A 1 -0.75 26.26 6.43
C MET A 1 0.32 25.32 5.89
N LYS A 2 1.59 25.72 5.93
CA LYS A 2 2.71 24.88 5.52
C LYS A 2 3.00 23.86 6.64
N LYS A 3 3.03 22.56 6.31
CA LYS A 3 3.38 21.50 7.27
C LYS A 3 4.76 21.77 7.89
N SER A 4 4.87 21.56 9.20
CA SER A 4 6.12 21.58 9.96
C SER A 4 7.10 20.50 9.51
N LYS A 5 8.37 20.61 9.90
CA LYS A 5 9.39 19.59 9.62
C LYS A 5 9.03 18.24 10.25
N ALA A 6 8.48 18.26 11.46
CA ALA A 6 8.07 17.06 12.17
C ALA A 6 6.90 16.36 11.47
N GLU A 7 5.88 17.10 11.03
CA GLU A 7 4.76 16.54 10.27
C GLU A 7 5.21 15.92 8.94
N LYS A 8 6.10 16.60 8.20
CA LYS A 8 6.66 16.02 6.96
C LYS A 8 7.49 14.77 7.20
N LYS A 9 8.15 14.65 8.36
CA LYS A 9 8.88 13.45 8.74
C LYS A 9 7.90 12.30 9.01
N ARG A 10 6.89 12.54 9.86
CA ARG A 10 5.83 11.56 10.14
C ARG A 10 5.10 11.10 8.86
N ASP A 11 4.74 12.03 7.98
CA ASP A 11 4.10 11.69 6.71
C ASP A 11 4.97 10.76 5.86
N ARG A 12 6.29 10.93 5.85
CA ARG A 12 7.19 10.03 5.11
C ARG A 12 7.25 8.65 5.76
N GLU A 13 7.40 8.60 7.08
CA GLU A 13 7.44 7.34 7.82
C GLU A 13 6.16 6.51 7.63
N ILE A 14 4.99 7.17 7.64
CA ILE A 14 3.70 6.51 7.36
C ILE A 14 3.68 5.94 5.94
N LEU A 15 4.15 6.70 4.94
CA LEU A 15 4.20 6.25 3.56
C LEU A 15 5.17 5.09 3.36
N ASP A 16 6.34 5.12 4.02
CA ASP A 16 7.33 4.05 3.95
C ASP A 16 6.78 2.75 4.57
N LEU A 17 6.13 2.86 5.72
CA LEU A 17 5.46 1.73 6.38
C LEU A 17 4.30 1.17 5.52
N TYR A 18 3.50 2.06 4.95
CA TYR A 18 2.37 1.66 4.11
C TYR A 18 2.85 0.97 2.83
N HIS A 19 3.87 1.52 2.16
CA HIS A 19 4.46 0.90 0.98
C HIS A 19 5.00 -0.48 1.29
N LYS A 20 5.74 -0.62 2.40
CA LYS A 20 6.22 -1.92 2.86
C LYS A 20 5.06 -2.90 3.06
N LYS A 21 4.03 -2.50 3.81
CA LYS A 21 2.85 -3.33 4.11
C LYS A 21 2.21 -3.88 2.83
N VAL A 22 1.80 -3.00 1.90
CA VAL A 22 1.05 -3.44 0.72
C VAL A 22 1.90 -4.28 -0.24
N THR A 23 3.21 -4.01 -0.31
CA THR A 23 4.13 -4.81 -1.12
C THR A 23 4.36 -6.18 -0.50
N GLU A 24 4.54 -6.28 0.82
CA GLU A 24 4.67 -7.57 1.53
C GLU A 24 3.38 -8.38 1.44
N GLU A 25 2.21 -7.75 1.60
CA GLU A 25 0.90 -8.41 1.44
C GLU A 25 0.68 -8.96 0.02
N ALA A 26 1.17 -8.28 -1.02
CA ALA A 26 1.12 -8.77 -2.39
C ALA A 26 2.16 -9.89 -2.67
N LEU A 27 3.29 -9.88 -1.96
CA LEU A 27 4.35 -10.89 -2.10
C LEU A 27 4.00 -12.21 -1.38
N GLU A 28 3.30 -12.15 -0.24
CA GLU A 28 3.02 -13.33 0.59
C GLU A 28 2.27 -14.44 -0.18
N PRO A 29 1.22 -14.16 -0.97
CA PRO A 29 0.56 -15.19 -1.78
C PRO A 29 1.49 -15.78 -2.84
N LEU A 30 2.35 -14.95 -3.45
CA LEU A 30 3.31 -15.42 -4.44
C LEU A 30 4.32 -16.38 -3.81
N TRP A 31 4.80 -16.08 -2.60
CA TRP A 31 5.67 -16.97 -1.84
C TRP A 31 5.03 -18.35 -1.60
N ASN A 32 3.76 -18.38 -1.19
CA ASN A 32 3.04 -19.64 -0.97
C ASN A 32 2.99 -20.50 -2.24
N TYR A 33 2.88 -19.92 -3.44
CA TYR A 33 2.94 -20.67 -4.69
C TYR A 33 4.35 -21.20 -4.98
N PHE A 34 5.40 -20.47 -4.63
CA PHE A 34 6.77 -20.98 -4.71
C PHE A 34 6.99 -22.19 -3.80
N GLU A 35 6.44 -22.17 -2.57
CA GLU A 35 6.54 -23.30 -1.64
C GLU A 35 5.81 -24.54 -2.19
N GLN A 36 4.60 -24.38 -2.71
CA GLN A 36 3.84 -25.49 -3.32
C GLN A 36 4.55 -26.05 -4.56
N TRP A 37 5.12 -25.19 -5.42
CA TRP A 37 5.90 -25.63 -6.58
C TRP A 37 7.14 -26.43 -6.15
N LYS A 38 7.85 -25.95 -5.13
CA LYS A 38 9.03 -26.65 -4.59
C LYS A 38 8.67 -28.01 -3.98
N ALA A 39 7.48 -28.15 -3.42
CA ALA A 39 6.95 -29.41 -2.91
C ALA A 39 6.50 -30.38 -4.03
N GLY A 40 6.33 -29.90 -5.26
CA GLY A 40 5.82 -30.69 -6.39
C GLY A 40 4.30 -30.65 -6.54
N ASP A 41 3.61 -29.88 -5.70
CA ASP A 41 2.14 -29.76 -5.66
C ASP A 41 1.61 -28.68 -6.62
N TYR A 42 2.50 -27.87 -7.20
CA TYR A 42 2.15 -26.78 -8.11
C TYR A 42 2.96 -26.86 -9.42
N PRO A 43 2.31 -26.97 -10.59
CA PRO A 43 3.02 -27.02 -11.88
C PRO A 43 3.78 -25.72 -12.18
N TYR A 44 4.95 -25.84 -12.83
CA TYR A 44 5.78 -24.67 -13.13
C TYR A 44 5.05 -23.62 -14.01
N TYR A 45 4.19 -24.05 -14.93
CA TYR A 45 3.48 -23.14 -15.84
C TYR A 45 2.39 -22.35 -15.12
N GLU A 46 1.79 -22.89 -14.06
CA GLU A 46 0.86 -22.12 -13.23
C GLU A 46 1.61 -21.11 -12.37
N LEU A 47 2.78 -21.49 -11.81
CA LEU A 47 3.63 -20.57 -11.07
C LEU A 47 4.06 -19.38 -11.94
N THR A 48 4.40 -19.61 -13.21
CA THR A 48 4.75 -18.49 -14.11
C THR A 48 3.59 -17.53 -14.33
N GLU A 49 2.35 -18.03 -14.42
CA GLU A 49 1.18 -17.16 -14.51
C GLU A 49 0.94 -16.36 -13.21
N ARG A 50 1.14 -16.97 -12.04
CA ARG A 50 1.07 -16.25 -10.75
C ARG A 50 2.12 -15.15 -10.63
N ILE A 51 3.34 -15.38 -11.15
CA ILE A 51 4.38 -14.36 -11.22
C ILE A 51 3.93 -13.19 -12.13
N HIS A 52 3.31 -13.48 -13.28
CA HIS A 52 2.77 -12.45 -14.18
C HIS A 52 1.64 -11.64 -13.53
N GLU A 53 0.74 -12.28 -12.78
CA GLU A 53 -0.32 -11.62 -12.02
C GLU A 53 0.27 -10.69 -10.96
N PHE A 54 1.24 -11.17 -10.18
CA PHE A 54 1.95 -10.34 -9.21
C PHE A 54 2.62 -9.13 -9.86
N HIS A 55 3.26 -9.29 -11.03
CA HIS A 55 3.86 -8.15 -11.73
C HIS A 55 2.84 -7.06 -12.09
N LYS A 56 1.61 -7.43 -12.45
CA LYS A 56 0.53 -6.46 -12.71
C LYS A 56 0.11 -5.76 -11.43
N GLU A 57 -0.07 -6.50 -10.34
CA GLU A 57 -0.43 -5.92 -9.04
C GLU A 57 0.66 -4.96 -8.52
N ASN A 58 1.92 -5.39 -8.57
CA ASN A 58 3.05 -4.57 -8.16
C ASN A 58 3.21 -3.30 -9.03
N GLN A 59 2.82 -3.36 -10.31
CA GLN A 59 2.73 -2.15 -11.15
C GLN A 59 1.66 -1.18 -10.66
N GLU A 60 0.51 -1.66 -10.18
CA GLU A 60 -0.54 -0.80 -9.59
C GLU A 60 -0.11 -0.22 -8.24
N ILE A 61 0.62 -0.98 -7.42
CA ILE A 61 1.26 -0.46 -6.21
C ILE A 61 2.22 0.67 -6.59
N TYR A 62 3.14 0.43 -7.53
CA TYR A 62 4.07 1.46 -8.00
C TYR A 62 3.35 2.71 -8.49
N LYS A 63 2.33 2.55 -9.34
CA LYS A 63 1.53 3.69 -9.85
C LYS A 63 0.89 4.47 -8.72
N THR A 64 0.38 3.79 -7.69
CA THR A 64 -0.21 4.43 -6.52
C THR A 64 0.81 5.33 -5.81
N PHE A 65 2.02 4.83 -5.54
CA PHE A 65 3.03 5.62 -4.84
C PHE A 65 3.66 6.72 -5.71
N GLN A 66 3.70 6.53 -7.02
CA GLN A 66 4.32 7.48 -7.95
C GLN A 66 3.36 8.59 -8.43
N TYR A 67 2.10 8.26 -8.66
CA TYR A 67 1.16 9.16 -9.36
C TYR A 67 -0.01 9.63 -8.50
N LEU A 68 -0.32 8.97 -7.38
CA LEU A 68 -1.38 9.47 -6.50
C LEU A 68 -0.92 10.79 -5.85
N GLN A 69 -1.83 11.76 -5.81
CA GLN A 69 -1.57 13.03 -5.15
C GLN A 69 -1.14 12.78 -3.69
N ARG A 70 -0.04 13.40 -3.28
CA ARG A 70 0.65 13.07 -2.02
C ARG A 70 -0.24 13.10 -0.77
N GLU A 71 -1.14 14.08 -0.65
CA GLU A 71 -2.04 14.18 0.50
C GLU A 71 -3.09 13.06 0.50
N ARG A 72 -3.57 12.67 -0.69
CA ARG A 72 -4.48 11.54 -0.89
C ARG A 72 -3.81 10.21 -0.59
N LEU A 73 -2.53 10.05 -0.94
CA LEU A 73 -1.73 8.88 -0.57
C LEU A 73 -1.54 8.78 0.95
N ILE A 74 -1.23 9.90 1.63
CA ILE A 74 -1.13 9.94 3.09
C ILE A 74 -2.47 9.60 3.75
N PHE A 75 -3.57 10.12 3.23
CA PHE A 75 -4.91 9.78 3.70
C PHE A 75 -5.19 8.28 3.57
N LYS A 76 -4.94 7.71 2.38
CA LYS A 76 -5.12 6.28 2.13
C LYS A 76 -4.30 5.43 3.10
N ALA A 77 -3.02 5.76 3.27
CA ALA A 77 -2.13 5.09 4.21
C ALA A 77 -2.66 5.14 5.65
N LYS A 78 -3.07 6.33 6.13
CA LYS A 78 -3.61 6.48 7.49
C LYS A 78 -4.91 5.72 7.69
N LYS A 79 -5.77 5.69 6.69
CA LYS A 79 -7.03 4.94 6.74
C LYS A 79 -6.78 3.44 6.82
N GLU A 80 -5.99 2.89 5.90
CA GLU A 80 -5.76 1.44 5.84
C GLU A 80 -4.86 0.91 6.96
N MET A 81 -4.05 1.78 7.58
CA MET A 81 -3.19 1.41 8.72
C MET A 81 -3.76 1.84 10.09
N ASP A 82 -4.96 2.42 10.13
CA ASP A 82 -5.58 2.96 11.35
C ASP A 82 -4.68 3.96 12.12
N MET A 83 -4.06 4.89 11.38
CA MET A 83 -3.08 5.86 11.89
C MET A 83 -3.59 7.31 11.90
N PHE A 84 -4.90 7.53 11.90
CA PHE A 84 -5.45 8.87 12.08
C PHE A 84 -5.21 9.38 13.52
N ASN A 85 -4.97 10.68 13.66
CA ASN A 85 -4.99 11.37 14.94
C ASN A 85 -6.10 12.44 14.93
N ASP A 86 -6.39 13.02 16.09
CA ASP A 86 -7.45 14.02 16.23
C ASP A 86 -7.29 15.19 15.25
N ALA A 87 -6.06 15.68 15.05
CA ALA A 87 -5.81 16.80 14.14
C ALA A 87 -6.06 16.43 12.66
N ASP A 88 -5.84 15.17 12.28
CA ASP A 88 -6.20 14.67 10.96
C ASP A 88 -7.73 14.59 10.78
N LEU A 89 -8.45 14.15 11.81
CA LEU A 89 -9.92 14.07 11.79
C LEU A 89 -10.59 15.45 11.78
N GLN A 90 -9.90 16.50 12.21
CA GLN A 90 -10.38 17.88 12.07
C GLN A 90 -10.21 18.45 10.64
N LYS A 91 -9.48 17.79 9.74
CA LYS A 91 -9.30 18.27 8.36
C LYS A 91 -10.56 18.00 7.54
N GLU A 92 -11.22 19.05 7.10
CA GLU A 92 -12.41 18.96 6.22
C GLU A 92 -12.20 18.08 4.98
N ILE A 93 -11.01 18.14 4.38
CA ILE A 93 -10.70 17.30 3.22
C ILE A 93 -10.66 15.80 3.56
N TYR A 94 -10.21 15.42 4.77
CA TYR A 94 -10.21 14.02 5.20
C TYR A 94 -11.61 13.56 5.59
N LYS A 95 -12.40 14.40 6.26
CA LYS A 95 -13.82 14.10 6.54
C LYS A 95 -14.57 13.82 5.24
N ARG A 96 -14.43 14.71 4.25
CA ARG A 96 -15.05 14.54 2.93
C ARG A 96 -14.61 13.26 2.24
N TRP A 97 -13.34 12.87 2.34
CA TRP A 97 -12.87 11.61 1.75
C TRP A 97 -13.34 10.38 2.52
N LEU A 98 -13.56 10.47 3.84
CA LEU A 98 -14.18 9.40 4.62
C LEU A 98 -15.66 9.19 4.29
N GLU A 99 -16.37 10.23 3.85
CA GLU A 99 -17.78 10.15 3.45
C GLU A 99 -18.01 9.62 2.02
N LEU A 100 -16.96 9.60 1.18
CA LEU A 100 -17.04 9.22 -0.23
C LEU A 100 -16.60 7.78 -0.52
N ASP A 101 -15.99 7.12 0.46
CA ASP A 101 -15.53 5.72 0.40
C ASP A 101 -16.45 4.82 1.23
#